data_AF-A0A8S3FTI5-F1
#
_entry.id   AF-A0A8S3FTI5-F1
#
_cell.length_a   1.000
_cell.length_b   1.000
_cell.length_c   1.000
_cell.angle_alpha   90.00
_cell.angle_beta   90.00
_cell.angle_gamma   90.00
#
_symmetry.space_group_name_H-M   'P 1'
#
loop_
_entity.id
_entity.type
_entity.pdbx_description
1 polymer ?
#
loop_
_entity_poly.entity_id
_entity_poly.type
_entity_poly.pdbx_seq_one_letter_code
_entity_poly.pdbx_strand_id
1 'polypeptide(L)'
;QAEKIDKTHHLDALRKWDQSKKIYLDALSLNRNHLAALLGYATCLIMLNKYKKAEEVLKKDLEKRTYYRDSSERWFLLGLLKRKLLDYDEAIKSLKKALSLKDNYIDAQKELAFVEKLKNETIDKRMKIYKKMSLNHVEPKFEQFNVLSIDGGGIRGLIPAVWMSELERRTNLVSASMFHMMAGTSTGAIIAAGLALPDKFDKKRPRYKAMDIVELYRNHSNRVFSRASLIPYWLGLRSKYTDEGRKSLFNEYFEDSRLSES
;
A
#
# COMPACT_ATOMS: atom_id res chain seq x y z
N GLN A 1 -17.49 18.91 -9.98
CA GLN A 1 -17.27 18.29 -11.32
C GLN A 1 -16.09 17.31 -11.31
N ALA A 2 -14.96 17.63 -10.66
CA ALA A 2 -13.79 16.73 -10.57
C ALA A 2 -14.09 15.37 -9.90
N GLU A 3 -14.87 15.36 -8.81
CA GLU A 3 -15.25 14.11 -8.10
C GLU A 3 -16.02 13.10 -8.95
N LYS A 4 -16.85 13.56 -9.90
CA LYS A 4 -17.61 12.68 -10.79
C LYS A 4 -16.71 12.04 -11.86
N ILE A 5 -15.61 12.69 -12.21
CA ILE A 5 -14.68 12.27 -13.28
C ILE A 5 -13.57 11.38 -12.75
N ASP A 6 -13.22 11.52 -11.46
CA ASP A 6 -12.29 10.62 -10.76
C ASP A 6 -12.69 9.14 -10.89
N LYS A 7 -13.99 8.87 -11.01
CA LYS A 7 -14.53 7.52 -11.19
C LYS A 7 -14.40 6.95 -12.61
N THR A 8 -14.16 7.79 -13.63
CA THR A 8 -14.15 7.38 -15.04
C THR A 8 -12.80 7.61 -15.74
N HIS A 9 -12.09 8.71 -15.44
CA HIS A 9 -10.80 9.04 -16.06
C HIS A 9 -9.84 9.74 -15.08
N HIS A 10 -8.85 9.00 -14.57
CA HIS A 10 -7.95 9.48 -13.51
C HIS A 10 -7.11 10.72 -13.89
N LEU A 11 -6.53 10.74 -15.10
CA LEU A 11 -5.71 11.87 -15.56
C LEU A 11 -6.53 13.16 -15.71
N ASP A 12 -7.75 13.05 -16.23
CA ASP A 12 -8.66 14.19 -16.35
C ASP A 12 -9.12 14.71 -15.00
N ALA A 13 -9.33 13.82 -14.03
CA ALA A 13 -9.63 14.20 -12.67
C ALA A 13 -8.47 15.02 -12.07
N LEU A 14 -7.22 14.56 -12.19
CA LEU A 14 -6.05 15.29 -11.69
C LEU A 14 -5.93 16.69 -12.30
N ARG A 15 -6.16 16.81 -13.62
CA ARG A 15 -6.17 18.12 -14.30
C ARG A 15 -7.27 19.04 -13.74
N LYS A 16 -8.47 18.51 -13.53
CA LYS A 16 -9.59 19.30 -12.96
C LYS A 16 -9.34 19.68 -11.52
N TRP A 17 -8.76 18.81 -10.71
CA TRP A 17 -8.34 19.14 -9.34
C TRP A 17 -7.31 20.28 -9.32
N ASP A 18 -6.35 20.28 -10.26
CA ASP A 18 -5.37 21.37 -10.36
C ASP A 18 -6.00 22.70 -10.78
N GLN A 19 -6.99 22.68 -11.68
CA GLN A 19 -7.76 23.86 -12.07
C GLN A 19 -8.64 24.37 -10.91
N SER A 20 -9.40 23.50 -10.24
CA SER A 20 -10.22 23.86 -9.08
C SER A 20 -9.38 24.47 -7.96
N LYS A 21 -8.17 23.93 -7.73
CA LYS A 21 -7.21 24.47 -6.77
C LYS A 21 -6.86 25.93 -7.07
N LYS A 22 -6.71 26.35 -8.34
CA LYS A 22 -6.43 27.74 -8.71
C LYS A 22 -7.64 28.64 -8.37
N ILE A 23 -8.84 28.21 -8.75
CA ILE A 23 -10.08 28.95 -8.47
C ILE A 23 -10.26 29.19 -6.95
N TYR A 24 -10.00 28.18 -6.12
CA TYR A 24 -10.07 28.36 -4.67
C TYR A 24 -8.99 29.28 -4.12
N LEU A 25 -7.79 29.29 -4.69
CA LEU A 25 -6.75 30.25 -4.32
C LEU A 25 -7.16 31.68 -4.69
N ASP A 26 -7.76 31.88 -5.86
CA ASP A 26 -8.27 33.18 -6.29
C ASP A 26 -9.38 33.66 -5.33
N ALA A 27 -10.32 32.79 -4.96
CA ALA A 27 -11.35 33.10 -3.96
C ALA A 27 -10.76 33.46 -2.58
N LEU A 28 -9.73 32.75 -2.13
CA LEU A 28 -9.01 33.05 -0.88
C LEU A 28 -8.19 34.34 -0.96
N SER A 29 -7.76 34.75 -2.16
CA SER A 29 -7.08 36.04 -2.36
C SER A 29 -8.03 37.22 -2.15
N LEU A 30 -9.30 37.06 -2.55
CA LEU A 30 -10.37 38.04 -2.35
C LEU A 30 -10.89 38.04 -0.90
N ASN A 31 -11.04 36.85 -0.30
CA ASN A 31 -11.44 36.69 1.10
C ASN A 31 -10.67 35.57 1.80
N ARG A 32 -9.66 35.96 2.58
CA ARG A 32 -8.77 35.04 3.31
C ARG A 32 -9.45 34.20 4.40
N ASN A 33 -10.68 34.55 4.78
CA ASN A 33 -11.46 33.86 5.80
C ASN A 33 -12.66 33.10 5.23
N HIS A 34 -12.73 32.92 3.90
CA HIS A 34 -13.78 32.15 3.27
C HIS A 34 -13.61 30.65 3.54
N LEU A 35 -14.40 30.10 4.48
CA LEU A 35 -14.29 28.71 4.90
C LEU A 35 -14.47 27.71 3.75
N ALA A 36 -15.53 27.84 2.94
CA ALA A 36 -15.76 26.87 1.86
C ALA A 36 -14.63 26.84 0.82
N ALA A 37 -14.02 28.00 0.51
CA ALA A 37 -12.86 28.07 -0.37
C ALA A 37 -11.61 27.44 0.26
N LEU A 38 -11.40 27.62 1.57
CA LEU A 38 -10.30 26.97 2.30
C LEU A 38 -10.46 25.45 2.31
N LEU A 39 -11.65 24.94 2.62
CA LEU A 39 -11.93 23.50 2.59
C LEU A 39 -11.83 22.94 1.17
N GLY A 40 -12.36 23.66 0.16
CA GLY A 40 -12.20 23.30 -1.25
C GLY A 40 -10.74 23.21 -1.68
N TYR A 41 -9.91 24.17 -1.26
CA TYR A 41 -8.47 24.15 -1.50
C TYR A 41 -7.79 22.94 -0.82
N ALA A 42 -8.10 22.69 0.46
CA ALA A 42 -7.56 21.55 1.20
C ALA A 42 -7.97 20.21 0.57
N THR A 43 -9.23 20.07 0.13
CA THR A 43 -9.70 18.89 -0.62
C THR A 43 -8.89 18.71 -1.90
N CYS A 44 -8.66 19.77 -2.68
CA CYS A 44 -7.83 19.68 -3.89
C CYS A 44 -6.41 19.20 -3.55
N LEU A 45 -5.81 19.69 -2.45
CA LEU A 45 -4.49 19.24 -2.02
C LEU A 45 -4.48 17.75 -1.65
N ILE A 46 -5.51 17.26 -0.95
CA ILE A 46 -5.64 15.84 -0.60
C ILE A 46 -5.76 14.98 -1.86
N MET A 47 -6.63 15.38 -2.80
CA MET A 47 -6.84 14.64 -4.06
C MET A 47 -5.60 14.64 -4.96
N LEU A 48 -4.76 15.68 -4.86
CA LEU A 48 -3.47 15.77 -5.56
C LEU A 48 -2.29 15.13 -4.78
N ASN A 49 -2.57 14.36 -3.71
CA ASN A 49 -1.58 13.73 -2.83
C ASN A 49 -0.61 14.70 -2.14
N LYS A 50 -0.96 15.99 -2.00
CA LYS A 50 -0.16 17.03 -1.34
C LYS A 50 -0.46 17.11 0.16
N TYR A 51 -0.35 15.98 0.85
CA TYR A 51 -0.83 15.80 2.21
C TYR A 51 -0.20 16.74 3.25
N LYS A 52 1.12 16.95 3.20
CA LYS A 52 1.81 17.87 4.13
C LYS A 52 1.24 19.30 4.04
N LYS A 53 1.00 19.78 2.82
CA LYS A 53 0.44 21.11 2.59
C LYS A 53 -1.03 21.18 3.02
N ALA A 54 -1.81 20.12 2.76
CA ALA A 54 -3.19 20.03 3.25
C ALA A 54 -3.24 20.10 4.78
N GLU A 55 -2.32 19.42 5.46
CA GLU A 55 -2.22 19.46 6.93
C GLU A 55 -1.89 20.85 7.45
N GLU A 56 -0.92 21.53 6.83
CA GLU A 56 -0.56 22.91 7.19
C GLU A 56 -1.76 23.87 7.05
N VAL A 57 -2.49 23.78 5.94
CA VAL A 57 -3.67 24.61 5.66
C VAL A 57 -4.76 24.37 6.71
N LEU A 58 -5.08 23.12 7.02
CA LEU A 58 -6.14 22.78 7.98
C LEU A 58 -5.74 23.12 9.42
N LYS A 59 -4.48 22.93 9.82
CA LYS A 59 -4.00 23.35 11.15
C LYS A 59 -4.11 24.87 11.33
N LYS A 60 -3.65 25.64 10.34
CA LYS A 60 -3.76 27.11 10.34
C LYS A 60 -5.21 27.57 10.39
N ASP A 61 -6.14 26.85 9.76
CA ASP A 61 -7.58 27.14 9.86
C ASP A 61 -8.11 26.92 11.29
N LEU A 62 -7.74 25.81 11.92
CA LEU A 62 -8.18 25.45 13.28
C LEU A 62 -7.64 26.40 14.36
N GLU A 63 -6.48 27.01 14.14
CA GLU A 63 -5.89 28.01 15.05
C GLU A 63 -6.67 29.33 15.07
N LYS A 64 -7.42 29.65 14.00
CA LYS A 64 -8.19 30.90 13.94
C LYS A 64 -9.32 30.89 14.97
N ARG A 65 -9.36 31.91 15.82
CA ARG A 65 -10.47 32.16 16.77
C ARG A 65 -11.66 32.78 16.04
N THR A 66 -12.33 32.00 15.20
CA THR A 66 -13.59 32.42 14.54
C THR A 66 -14.80 31.82 15.24
N TYR A 67 -15.92 32.54 15.27
CA TYR A 67 -17.20 32.12 15.86
C TYR A 67 -17.71 30.76 15.33
N TYR A 68 -17.46 30.44 14.05
CA TYR A 68 -17.81 29.15 13.43
C TYR A 68 -16.70 28.10 13.54
N ARG A 69 -16.10 27.95 14.73
CA ARG A 69 -14.94 27.07 14.96
C ARG A 69 -15.22 25.60 14.60
N ASP A 70 -16.40 25.10 14.93
CA ASP A 70 -16.77 23.70 14.80
C ASP A 70 -17.74 23.51 13.63
N SER A 71 -17.22 23.15 12.46
CA SER A 71 -18.02 22.65 11.34
C SER A 71 -17.75 21.16 11.13
N SER A 72 -18.80 20.38 10.87
CA SER A 72 -18.67 18.94 10.62
C SER A 72 -17.74 18.63 9.44
N GLU A 73 -17.74 19.49 8.42
CA GLU A 73 -16.98 19.36 7.17
C GLU A 73 -15.47 19.51 7.40
N ARG A 74 -15.04 20.43 8.28
CA ARG A 74 -13.64 20.58 8.71
C ARG A 74 -13.12 19.28 9.32
N TRP A 75 -13.85 18.76 10.30
CA TRP A 75 -13.47 17.56 11.05
C TRP A 75 -13.50 16.31 10.16
N PHE A 76 -14.47 16.22 9.25
CA PHE A 76 -14.51 15.16 8.25
C PHE A 76 -13.28 15.20 7.34
N LEU A 77 -12.92 16.39 6.81
CA LEU A 77 -11.76 16.54 5.94
C LEU A 77 -10.44 16.26 6.66
N LEU A 78 -10.31 16.64 7.93
CA LEU A 78 -9.17 16.27 8.78
C LEU A 78 -9.10 14.74 8.96
N GLY A 79 -10.24 14.09 9.17
CA GLY A 79 -10.35 12.64 9.22
C GLY A 79 -9.83 11.96 7.95
N LEU A 80 -10.28 12.44 6.78
CA LEU A 80 -9.81 11.98 5.48
C LEU A 80 -8.29 12.14 5.33
N LEU A 81 -7.77 13.32 5.65
CA LEU A 81 -6.34 13.60 5.58
C LEU A 81 -5.53 12.69 6.50
N LYS A 82 -5.96 12.54 7.76
CA LYS A 82 -5.26 11.72 8.76
C LYS A 82 -5.22 10.24 8.37
N ARG A 83 -6.33 9.72 7.80
CA ARG A 83 -6.32 8.38 7.20
C ARG A 83 -5.31 8.28 6.06
N LYS A 84 -5.23 9.26 5.15
CA LYS A 84 -4.24 9.26 4.05
C LYS A 84 -2.80 9.30 4.56
N LEU A 85 -2.57 9.90 5.73
CA LEU A 85 -1.30 9.91 6.45
C LEU A 85 -1.06 8.64 7.29
N LEU A 86 -1.97 7.67 7.27
CA LEU A 86 -1.95 6.43 8.07
C LEU A 86 -2.03 6.65 9.59
N ASP A 87 -2.42 7.85 10.02
CA ASP A 87 -2.69 8.20 11.42
C ASP A 87 -4.17 7.88 11.72
N TYR A 88 -4.45 6.59 11.90
CA TYR A 88 -5.82 6.10 12.05
C TYR A 88 -6.47 6.54 13.37
N ASP A 89 -5.67 6.78 14.42
CA ASP A 89 -6.17 7.24 15.71
C ASP A 89 -6.75 8.66 15.60
N GLU A 90 -5.98 9.60 15.06
CA GLU A 90 -6.46 10.97 14.90
C GLU A 90 -7.55 11.06 13.81
N ALA A 91 -7.52 10.17 12.81
CA ALA A 91 -8.59 10.05 11.82
C ALA A 91 -9.92 9.67 12.49
N ILE A 92 -9.94 8.61 13.32
CA ILE A 92 -11.13 8.17 14.06
C ILE A 92 -11.66 9.28 14.96
N LYS A 93 -10.76 9.94 15.71
CA LYS A 93 -11.13 11.06 16.59
C LYS A 93 -11.78 12.21 15.83
N SER A 94 -11.20 12.59 14.69
CA SER A 94 -11.72 13.67 13.83
C SER A 94 -13.08 13.30 13.24
N LEU A 95 -13.26 12.07 12.75
CA LEU A 95 -14.53 11.59 12.21
C LEU A 95 -15.64 11.53 13.26
N LYS A 96 -15.33 11.10 14.49
CA LYS A 96 -16.29 11.12 15.61
C LYS A 96 -16.71 12.55 15.95
N LYS A 97 -15.78 13.51 15.93
CA LYS A 97 -16.10 14.92 16.14
C LYS A 97 -16.97 15.47 15.00
N ALA A 98 -16.73 15.08 13.74
CA ALA A 98 -17.62 15.44 12.63
C ALA A 98 -19.05 14.93 12.83
N LEU A 99 -19.20 13.69 13.27
CA LEU A 99 -20.49 13.05 13.56
C LEU A 99 -21.22 13.71 14.74
N SER A 100 -20.50 14.19 15.75
CA SER A 100 -21.12 14.94 16.87
C SER A 100 -21.68 16.31 16.48
N LEU A 101 -21.27 16.85 15.33
CA LEU A 101 -21.69 18.18 14.85
C LEU A 101 -22.78 18.11 13.79
N LYS A 102 -22.99 16.94 13.18
CA LYS A 102 -23.97 16.73 12.12
C LYS A 102 -24.55 15.33 12.22
N ASP A 103 -25.80 15.28 12.67
CA ASP A 103 -26.57 14.04 12.68
C ASP A 103 -26.71 13.48 11.27
N ASN A 104 -26.75 12.15 11.16
CA ASN A 104 -26.88 11.43 9.89
C ASN A 104 -25.85 11.81 8.82
N TYR A 105 -24.62 12.17 9.20
CA TYR A 105 -23.54 12.40 8.25
C TYR A 105 -23.01 11.07 7.66
N ILE A 106 -23.74 10.53 6.67
CA ILE A 106 -23.50 9.21 6.06
C ILE A 106 -22.05 9.03 5.60
N ASP A 107 -21.46 10.03 4.96
CA ASP A 107 -20.08 9.93 4.47
C ASP A 107 -19.07 9.78 5.62
N ALA A 108 -19.25 10.52 6.72
CA ALA A 108 -18.41 10.40 7.90
C ALA A 108 -18.59 9.05 8.61
N GLN A 109 -19.81 8.49 8.64
CA GLN A 109 -20.06 7.15 9.19
C GLN A 109 -19.36 6.05 8.37
N LYS A 110 -19.51 6.09 7.03
CA LYS A 110 -18.85 5.14 6.13
C LYS A 110 -17.34 5.21 6.25
N GLU A 111 -16.81 6.43 6.31
CA GLU A 111 -15.39 6.66 6.45
C GLU A 111 -14.85 6.17 7.80
N LEU A 112 -15.59 6.41 8.88
CA LEU A 112 -15.21 5.93 10.22
C LEU A 112 -15.13 4.40 10.25
N ALA A 113 -16.17 3.71 9.76
CA ALA A 113 -16.18 2.25 9.68
C ALA A 113 -15.00 1.72 8.83
N PHE A 114 -14.66 2.41 7.75
CA PHE A 114 -13.53 2.06 6.91
C PHE A 114 -12.18 2.23 7.64
N VAL A 115 -11.98 3.35 8.35
CA VAL A 115 -10.74 3.58 9.13
C VAL A 115 -10.62 2.58 10.27
N GLU A 116 -11.69 2.29 11.00
CA GLU A 116 -11.68 1.29 12.09
C GLU A 116 -11.32 -0.10 11.57
N LYS A 117 -11.82 -0.47 10.39
CA LYS A 117 -11.41 -1.70 9.70
C LYS A 117 -9.92 -1.67 9.36
N LEU A 118 -9.41 -0.60 8.77
CA LEU A 118 -7.98 -0.47 8.43
C LEU A 118 -7.08 -0.55 9.67
N LYS A 119 -7.47 0.11 10.76
CA LYS A 119 -6.73 0.06 12.04
C LYS A 119 -6.67 -1.36 12.61
N ASN A 120 -7.76 -2.12 12.48
CA ASN A 120 -7.85 -3.49 12.98
C ASN A 120 -7.26 -4.54 12.01
N GLU A 121 -6.97 -4.18 10.76
CA GLU A 121 -6.34 -5.05 9.77
C GLU A 121 -4.82 -4.93 9.80
N THR A 122 -4.20 -5.50 10.84
CA THR A 122 -2.74 -5.59 10.93
C THR A 122 -2.18 -6.68 10.02
N ILE A 123 -0.92 -6.52 9.60
CA ILE A 123 -0.20 -7.56 8.86
C ILE A 123 -0.13 -8.86 9.66
N ASP A 124 0.03 -8.79 10.99
CA ASP A 124 0.04 -9.94 11.88
C ASP A 124 -1.28 -10.74 11.83
N LYS A 125 -2.41 -10.03 11.85
CA LYS A 125 -3.73 -10.66 11.74
C LYS A 125 -3.89 -11.33 10.38
N ARG A 126 -3.46 -10.67 9.30
CA ARG A 126 -3.49 -11.23 7.93
C ARG A 126 -2.63 -12.49 7.85
N MET A 127 -1.39 -12.44 8.33
CA MET A 127 -0.47 -13.59 8.36
C MET A 127 -1.09 -14.76 9.15
N LYS A 128 -1.68 -14.50 10.32
CA LYS A 128 -2.32 -15.54 11.16
C LYS A 128 -3.49 -16.23 10.45
N ILE A 129 -4.33 -15.47 9.75
CA ILE A 129 -5.43 -16.04 8.96
C ILE A 129 -4.85 -16.88 7.82
N TYR A 130 -3.89 -16.32 7.10
CA TYR A 130 -3.31 -16.93 5.91
C TYR A 130 -2.60 -18.26 6.19
N LYS A 131 -1.84 -18.34 7.29
CA LYS A 131 -1.18 -19.59 7.72
C LYS A 131 -2.16 -20.74 7.94
N LYS A 132 -3.39 -20.44 8.36
CA LYS A 132 -4.45 -21.44 8.56
C LYS A 132 -5.17 -21.85 7.28
N MET A 133 -4.99 -21.12 6.18
CA MET A 133 -5.65 -21.43 4.92
C MET A 133 -4.99 -22.63 4.24
N SER A 134 -5.79 -23.61 3.85
CA SER A 134 -5.37 -24.66 2.93
C SER A 134 -5.68 -24.18 1.51
N LEU A 135 -4.63 -23.85 0.75
CA LEU A 135 -4.76 -23.41 -0.64
C LEU A 135 -4.76 -24.63 -1.55
N ASN A 136 -5.61 -24.59 -2.57
CA ASN A 136 -5.68 -25.63 -3.58
C ASN A 136 -4.49 -25.51 -4.55
N HIS A 137 -3.96 -26.65 -4.93
CA HIS A 137 -3.01 -26.75 -6.03
C HIS A 137 -3.66 -27.51 -7.17
N VAL A 138 -3.72 -26.87 -8.33
CA VAL A 138 -4.23 -27.45 -9.57
C VAL A 138 -3.25 -27.09 -10.66
N GLU A 139 -2.99 -28.05 -11.56
CA GLU A 139 -2.27 -27.74 -12.78
C GLU A 139 -2.97 -26.60 -13.52
N PRO A 140 -2.27 -25.55 -13.96
CA PRO A 140 -2.86 -24.46 -14.73
C PRO A 140 -3.58 -25.03 -15.98
N LYS A 141 -4.91 -24.92 -16.03
CA LYS A 141 -5.74 -25.38 -17.16
C LYS A 141 -6.14 -24.26 -18.12
N PHE A 142 -5.43 -23.13 -18.07
CA PHE A 142 -5.77 -21.99 -18.91
C PHE A 142 -5.40 -22.30 -20.35
N GLU A 143 -6.28 -21.95 -21.29
CA GLU A 143 -5.97 -22.03 -22.73
C GLU A 143 -4.80 -21.12 -23.12
N GLN A 144 -4.47 -20.13 -22.27
CA GLN A 144 -3.42 -19.14 -22.48
C GLN A 144 -2.25 -19.36 -21.51
N PHE A 145 -1.03 -19.19 -22.03
CA PHE A 145 0.19 -19.30 -21.25
C PHE A 145 0.42 -18.05 -20.38
N ASN A 146 -0.05 -18.10 -19.13
CA ASN A 146 0.12 -17.02 -18.16
C ASN A 146 1.55 -16.94 -17.59
N VAL A 147 2.17 -15.77 -17.72
CA VAL A 147 3.50 -15.46 -17.16
C VAL A 147 3.38 -14.37 -16.09
N LEU A 148 3.97 -14.61 -14.92
CA LEU A 148 4.16 -13.61 -13.88
C LEU A 148 5.58 -13.06 -13.96
N SER A 149 5.72 -11.75 -14.18
CA SER A 149 7.00 -11.05 -14.10
C SER A 149 7.00 -10.12 -12.89
N ILE A 150 7.98 -10.27 -12.01
CA ILE A 150 8.14 -9.45 -10.80
C ILE A 150 9.41 -8.62 -10.90
N ASP A 151 9.24 -7.31 -10.94
CA ASP A 151 10.36 -6.38 -10.92
C ASP A 151 11.08 -6.35 -9.56
N GLY A 152 12.36 -6.00 -9.61
CA GLY A 152 13.18 -5.74 -8.43
C GLY A 152 12.85 -4.40 -7.75
N GLY A 153 13.85 -3.82 -7.07
CA GLY A 153 13.68 -2.53 -6.36
C GLY A 153 13.98 -2.58 -4.86
N GLY A 154 14.71 -3.60 -4.41
CA GLY A 154 15.07 -3.79 -3.00
C GLY A 154 13.87 -4.20 -2.16
N ILE A 155 13.74 -3.66 -0.94
CA ILE A 155 12.63 -3.99 -0.03
C ILE A 155 11.24 -3.67 -0.62
N ARG A 156 11.15 -2.72 -1.57
CA ARG A 156 9.88 -2.38 -2.24
C ARG A 156 9.34 -3.50 -3.12
N GLY A 157 10.21 -4.42 -3.56
CA GLY A 157 9.78 -5.63 -4.28
C GLY A 157 8.89 -6.55 -3.43
N LEU A 158 8.76 -6.30 -2.12
CA LEU A 158 7.78 -6.95 -1.25
C LEU A 158 6.32 -6.61 -1.62
N ILE A 159 6.06 -5.48 -2.27
CA ILE A 159 4.70 -5.07 -2.67
C ILE A 159 4.05 -6.15 -3.55
N PRO A 160 4.68 -6.62 -4.65
CA PRO A 160 4.22 -7.78 -5.40
C PRO A 160 3.93 -9.03 -4.56
N ALA A 161 4.78 -9.39 -3.58
CA ALA A 161 4.53 -10.55 -2.73
C ALA A 161 3.28 -10.39 -1.85
N VAL A 162 3.02 -9.19 -1.33
CA VAL A 162 1.77 -8.89 -0.61
C VAL A 162 0.57 -9.00 -1.55
N TRP A 163 0.69 -8.50 -2.78
CA TRP A 163 -0.34 -8.67 -3.81
C TRP A 163 -0.60 -10.14 -4.13
N MET A 164 0.45 -10.94 -4.29
CA MET A 164 0.34 -12.38 -4.51
C MET A 164 -0.37 -13.07 -3.35
N SER A 165 -0.07 -12.70 -2.10
CA SER A 165 -0.78 -13.25 -0.95
C SER A 165 -2.28 -12.92 -0.95
N GLU A 166 -2.67 -11.72 -1.41
CA GLU A 166 -4.08 -11.36 -1.55
C GLU A 166 -4.75 -12.10 -2.72
N LEU A 167 -4.02 -12.33 -3.81
CA LEU A 167 -4.50 -13.06 -4.97
C LEU A 167 -4.77 -14.54 -4.62
N GLU A 168 -3.80 -15.20 -4.00
CA GLU A 168 -3.94 -16.56 -3.49
C GLU A 168 -5.09 -16.65 -2.47
N ARG A 169 -5.25 -15.65 -1.58
CA ARG A 169 -6.37 -15.59 -0.62
C ARG A 169 -7.74 -15.56 -1.30
N ARG A 170 -7.86 -14.78 -2.38
CA ARG A 170 -9.14 -14.57 -3.10
C ARG A 170 -9.51 -15.75 -3.99
N THR A 171 -8.51 -16.35 -4.63
CA THR A 171 -8.70 -17.48 -5.54
C THR A 171 -8.74 -18.81 -4.81
N ASN A 172 -8.22 -18.86 -3.57
CA ASN A 172 -7.91 -20.09 -2.84
C ASN A 172 -6.98 -21.03 -3.62
N LEU A 173 -6.15 -20.47 -4.50
CA LEU A 173 -5.15 -21.18 -5.29
C LEU A 173 -3.75 -20.73 -4.87
N VAL A 174 -2.78 -21.64 -4.91
CA VAL A 174 -1.36 -21.25 -4.84
C VAL A 174 -0.91 -20.56 -6.13
N SER A 175 0.14 -19.74 -6.04
CA SER A 175 0.69 -18.99 -7.18
C SER A 175 1.04 -19.89 -8.38
N ALA A 176 1.63 -21.05 -8.13
CA ALA A 176 1.97 -22.03 -9.16
C ALA A 176 0.76 -22.58 -9.94
N SER A 177 -0.46 -22.53 -9.38
CA SER A 177 -1.68 -22.94 -10.08
C SER A 177 -2.21 -21.85 -11.03
N MET A 178 -1.75 -20.61 -10.88
CA MET A 178 -2.24 -19.45 -11.63
C MET A 178 -1.31 -19.08 -12.79
N PHE A 179 -0.03 -19.39 -12.69
CA PHE A 179 1.01 -18.99 -13.63
C PHE A 179 1.85 -20.18 -14.06
N HIS A 180 2.02 -20.33 -15.37
CA HIS A 180 2.87 -21.38 -15.95
C HIS A 180 4.35 -21.06 -15.82
N MET A 181 4.68 -19.77 -15.76
CA MET A 181 6.05 -19.30 -15.58
C MET A 181 6.06 -18.08 -14.65
N MET A 182 7.00 -18.10 -13.71
CA MET A 182 7.27 -16.99 -12.81
C MET A 182 8.72 -16.56 -12.96
N ALA A 183 8.94 -15.28 -13.23
CA ALA A 183 10.27 -14.71 -13.40
C ALA A 183 10.37 -13.38 -12.68
N GLY A 184 11.60 -12.94 -12.41
CA GLY A 184 11.80 -11.62 -11.84
C GLY A 184 13.27 -11.23 -11.76
N THR A 185 13.52 -9.98 -11.36
CA THR A 185 14.86 -9.44 -11.19
C THR A 185 15.13 -9.11 -9.72
N SER A 186 16.34 -9.39 -9.23
CA SER A 186 16.73 -9.08 -7.83
C SER A 186 15.73 -9.65 -6.80
N THR A 187 15.12 -8.81 -5.95
CA THR A 187 14.02 -9.20 -5.04
C THR A 187 12.92 -9.99 -5.74
N GLY A 188 12.56 -9.62 -6.97
CA GLY A 188 11.55 -10.31 -7.76
C GLY A 188 11.96 -11.73 -8.15
N ALA A 189 13.25 -11.97 -8.40
CA ALA A 189 13.77 -13.32 -8.67
C ALA A 189 13.64 -14.22 -7.44
N ILE A 190 13.92 -13.68 -6.25
CA ILE A 190 13.76 -14.41 -4.97
C ILE A 190 12.29 -14.77 -4.74
N ILE A 191 11.37 -13.84 -5.01
CA ILE A 191 9.93 -14.08 -4.87
C ILE A 191 9.47 -15.15 -5.87
N ALA A 192 9.83 -15.00 -7.14
CA ALA A 192 9.49 -15.97 -8.19
C ALA A 192 10.02 -17.37 -7.86
N ALA A 193 11.29 -17.47 -7.45
CA ALA A 193 11.90 -18.73 -7.02
C ALA A 193 11.16 -19.32 -5.82
N GLY A 194 10.83 -18.52 -4.81
CA GLY A 194 10.13 -18.99 -3.62
C GLY A 194 8.72 -19.53 -3.92
N LEU A 195 8.00 -18.87 -4.83
CA LEU A 195 6.67 -19.29 -5.26
C LEU A 195 6.67 -20.54 -6.16
N ALA A 196 7.77 -20.78 -6.87
CA ALA A 196 7.96 -21.94 -7.75
C ALA A 196 8.62 -23.13 -7.05
N LEU A 197 9.28 -22.91 -5.90
CA LEU A 197 10.10 -23.93 -5.25
C LEU A 197 9.26 -25.15 -4.90
N PRO A 198 9.58 -26.35 -5.42
CA PRO A 198 8.81 -27.56 -5.13
C PRO A 198 8.97 -27.96 -3.66
N ASP A 199 7.90 -28.50 -3.08
CA ASP A 199 7.93 -29.11 -1.76
C ASP A 199 8.90 -30.30 -1.71
N LYS A 200 9.38 -30.64 -0.51
CA LYS A 200 10.32 -31.75 -0.33
C LYS A 200 9.65 -33.11 -0.54
N PHE A 201 8.40 -33.24 -0.10
CA PHE A 201 7.65 -34.48 -0.08
C PHE A 201 6.64 -34.58 -1.23
N ASP A 202 6.04 -33.46 -1.64
CA ASP A 202 5.13 -33.39 -2.79
C ASP A 202 5.65 -32.42 -3.86
N LYS A 203 6.47 -32.94 -4.78
CA LYS A 203 7.11 -32.15 -5.85
C LYS A 203 6.13 -31.42 -6.76
N LYS A 204 4.85 -31.80 -6.78
CA LYS A 204 3.83 -31.10 -7.58
C LYS A 204 3.39 -29.80 -6.91
N ARG A 205 3.61 -29.64 -5.61
CA ARG A 205 3.14 -28.46 -4.87
C ARG A 205 4.28 -27.51 -4.56
N PRO A 206 4.04 -26.19 -4.56
CA PRO A 206 5.03 -25.25 -4.08
C PRO A 206 5.19 -25.39 -2.56
N ARG A 207 6.45 -25.33 -2.12
CA ARG A 207 6.87 -25.36 -0.70
C ARG A 207 6.34 -24.17 0.07
N TYR A 208 6.31 -23.01 -0.57
CA TYR A 208 5.94 -21.74 0.06
C TYR A 208 4.70 -21.13 -0.59
N LYS A 209 3.86 -20.54 0.26
CA LYS A 209 2.80 -19.64 -0.17
C LYS A 209 3.36 -18.21 -0.23
N ALA A 210 2.66 -17.31 -0.91
CA ALA A 210 3.10 -15.93 -1.02
C ALA A 210 3.27 -15.21 0.33
N MET A 211 2.46 -15.56 1.34
CA MET A 211 2.61 -14.99 2.69
C MET A 211 3.88 -15.47 3.41
N ASP A 212 4.35 -16.69 3.13
CA ASP A 212 5.59 -17.19 3.72
C ASP A 212 6.79 -16.40 3.17
N ILE A 213 6.73 -16.00 1.89
CA ILE A 213 7.69 -15.08 1.29
C ILE A 213 7.60 -13.69 1.93
N VAL A 214 6.40 -13.18 2.21
CA VAL A 214 6.23 -11.91 2.93
C VAL A 214 6.86 -11.97 4.33
N GLU A 215 6.67 -13.09 5.05
CA GLU A 215 7.25 -13.33 6.36
C GLU A 215 8.78 -13.37 6.32
N LEU A 216 9.36 -14.07 5.35
CA LEU A 216 10.79 -14.13 5.13
C LEU A 216 11.39 -12.72 5.04
N TYR A 217 10.81 -11.85 4.19
CA TYR A 217 11.31 -10.48 4.07
C TYR A 217 11.10 -9.66 5.33
N ARG A 218 9.98 -9.84 6.03
CA ARG A 218 9.71 -9.13 7.30
C ARG A 218 10.77 -9.47 8.35
N ASN A 219 11.11 -10.74 8.49
CA ASN A 219 12.02 -11.24 9.53
C ASN A 219 13.50 -11.06 9.16
N HIS A 220 13.82 -11.07 7.86
CA HIS A 220 15.20 -11.09 7.38
C HIS A 220 15.59 -9.90 6.49
N SER A 221 14.76 -8.86 6.35
CA SER A 221 15.08 -7.68 5.52
C SER A 221 16.44 -7.06 5.83
N ASN A 222 16.84 -6.99 7.10
CA ASN A 222 18.15 -6.46 7.49
C ASN A 222 19.32 -7.36 7.04
N ARG A 223 19.11 -8.69 6.98
CA ARG A 223 20.08 -9.66 6.44
C ARG A 223 20.11 -9.65 4.91
N VAL A 224 18.96 -9.53 4.26
CA VAL A 224 18.84 -9.50 2.79
C VAL A 224 19.38 -8.19 2.21
N PHE A 225 19.20 -7.07 2.93
CA PHE A 225 19.57 -5.72 2.50
C PHE A 225 20.69 -5.12 3.36
N SER A 226 21.57 -5.95 3.93
CA SER A 226 22.75 -5.50 4.68
C SER A 226 23.66 -4.66 3.78
N ARG A 227 23.92 -3.40 4.16
CA ARG A 227 24.74 -2.48 3.37
C ARG A 227 26.22 -2.84 3.47
N ALA A 228 26.92 -2.78 2.35
CA ALA A 228 28.33 -3.18 2.26
C ALA A 228 29.35 -2.11 2.68
N SER A 229 28.99 -0.82 2.78
CA SER A 229 29.96 0.24 3.13
C SER A 229 29.31 1.59 3.46
N LEU A 230 30.08 2.45 4.13
CA LEU A 230 29.87 3.90 4.34
C LEU A 230 30.09 4.73 3.05
N ILE A 231 30.64 4.12 1.99
CA ILE A 231 30.91 4.80 0.71
C ILE A 231 29.62 4.87 -0.13
N PRO A 232 29.23 6.06 -0.61
CA PRO A 232 27.94 6.23 -1.26
C PRO A 232 27.91 5.61 -2.67
N TYR A 233 26.84 4.83 -2.92
CA TYR A 233 26.65 3.97 -4.11
C TYR A 233 26.72 4.68 -5.47
N TRP A 234 26.54 6.01 -5.53
CA TRP A 234 26.62 6.78 -6.80
C TRP A 234 28.04 6.82 -7.39
N LEU A 235 29.06 6.46 -6.61
CA LEU A 235 30.43 6.34 -7.10
C LEU A 235 30.69 5.06 -7.91
N GLY A 236 29.69 4.16 -8.08
CA GLY A 236 29.77 3.03 -9.01
C GLY A 236 30.81 1.94 -8.70
N LEU A 237 31.57 2.09 -7.61
CA LEU A 237 32.74 1.26 -7.33
C LEU A 237 32.43 -0.06 -6.62
N ARG A 238 31.24 -0.27 -6.02
CA ARG A 238 30.84 -1.51 -5.32
C ARG A 238 29.31 -1.75 -5.29
N SER A 239 28.91 -3.01 -5.10
CA SER A 239 27.50 -3.39 -4.91
C SER A 239 26.92 -2.75 -3.64
N LYS A 240 25.64 -2.37 -3.70
CA LYS A 240 24.93 -1.70 -2.60
C LYS A 240 24.77 -2.57 -1.34
N TYR A 241 24.75 -3.90 -1.51
CA TYR A 241 24.48 -4.88 -0.47
C TYR A 241 25.53 -5.98 -0.45
N THR A 242 25.84 -6.50 0.73
CA THR A 242 26.73 -7.67 0.88
C THR A 242 26.05 -8.94 0.38
N ASP A 243 26.84 -9.96 0.05
CA ASP A 243 26.33 -11.27 -0.42
C ASP A 243 26.13 -12.28 0.72
N GLU A 244 26.81 -12.12 1.85
CA GLU A 244 26.80 -13.11 2.96
C GLU A 244 25.41 -13.35 3.54
N GLY A 245 24.68 -12.26 3.86
CA GLY A 245 23.32 -12.37 4.41
C GLY A 245 22.33 -13.00 3.43
N ARG A 246 22.52 -12.76 2.12
CA ARG A 246 21.73 -13.40 1.06
C ARG A 246 22.08 -14.87 0.94
N LYS A 247 23.36 -15.25 0.82
CA LYS A 247 23.78 -16.66 0.72
C LYS A 247 23.27 -17.50 1.89
N SER A 248 23.39 -16.99 3.11
CA SER A 248 22.87 -17.66 4.30
C SER A 248 21.35 -17.88 4.21
N LEU A 249 20.60 -16.87 3.79
CA LEU A 249 19.15 -16.99 3.62
C LEU A 249 18.77 -17.96 2.48
N PHE A 250 19.51 -17.94 1.37
CA PHE A 250 19.29 -18.90 0.29
C PHE A 250 19.54 -20.33 0.75
N ASN A 251 20.62 -20.60 1.48
CA ASN A 251 20.88 -21.93 2.03
C ASN A 251 19.79 -22.36 3.02
N GLU A 252 19.25 -21.44 3.81
CA GLU A 252 18.22 -21.72 4.83
C GLU A 252 16.84 -22.03 4.21
N TYR A 253 16.45 -21.34 3.15
CA TYR A 253 15.09 -21.44 2.57
C TYR A 253 15.03 -22.26 1.27
N PHE A 254 16.08 -22.20 0.45
CA PHE A 254 16.14 -22.89 -0.84
C PHE A 254 17.01 -24.14 -0.79
N GLU A 255 17.91 -24.25 0.19
CA GLU A 255 18.82 -25.39 0.37
C GLU A 255 19.54 -25.73 -0.94
N ASP A 256 19.64 -27.01 -1.30
CA ASP A 256 20.28 -27.49 -2.52
C ASP A 256 19.33 -27.55 -3.73
N SER A 257 18.14 -26.97 -3.64
CA SER A 257 17.15 -27.05 -4.71
C SER A 257 17.64 -26.38 -5.99
N ARG A 258 17.45 -27.07 -7.13
CA ARG A 258 17.88 -26.61 -8.45
C ARG A 258 16.70 -26.11 -9.26
N LEU A 259 16.98 -25.17 -10.18
CA LEU A 259 15.98 -24.65 -11.11
C LEU A 259 15.34 -25.75 -11.98
N SER A 260 16.05 -26.84 -12.26
CA SER A 260 15.52 -27.99 -13.01
C SER A 260 14.46 -28.79 -12.24
N GLU A 261 14.31 -28.56 -10.94
CA GLU A 261 13.31 -29.23 -10.11
C GLU A 261 12.00 -28.42 -10.03
N SER A 262 12.01 -27.18 -10.53
CA SER A 262 10.87 -26.25 -10.55
C SER A 262 10.03 -26.39 -11.81
#